data_AF-A0A524I7Y5-F1
#
_entry.id   AF-A0A524I7Y5-F1
#
_cell.length_a   1.000
_cell.length_b   1.000
_cell.length_c   1.000
_cell.angle_alpha   90.00
_cell.angle_beta   90.00
_cell.angle_gamma   90.00
#
_symmetry.space_group_name_H-M   'P 1'
#
loop_
_entity.id
_entity.type
_entity.pdbx_description
1 polymer ?
#
loop_
_entity_poly.entity_id
_entity_poly.type
_entity_poly.pdbx_seq_one_letter_code
_entity_poly.pdbx_strand_id
1 'polypeptide(L)'
;MNKRFYSFYIRLSLIFLLLITVLGASSLIIAFYFSGHLFDEVEQRLNRDYARNIALEIQPLVEGGFDEDRIKSAIHYMMVLNPMVEIYILSDQGEILVYFTHPQDRILKEKVVLVPVNQFVSSNDKGFFLGDDPRSNTRRKPFSAAAMQMGDQTGYVYIILGGKDYDTSFESIRSGYYARVALITFF
;
A
#
# COMPACT_ATOMS: atom_id res chain seq x y z
N MET A 1 33.52 34.29 -43.06
CA MET A 1 32.69 34.03 -41.87
C MET A 1 33.46 33.09 -40.94
N ASN A 2 33.90 33.56 -39.78
CA ASN A 2 34.99 32.96 -39.00
C ASN A 2 34.56 31.65 -38.31
N LYS A 3 35.15 30.50 -38.70
CA LYS A 3 34.94 29.15 -38.12
C LYS A 3 35.04 29.09 -36.59
N ARG A 4 35.80 30.00 -35.97
CA ARG A 4 35.95 30.11 -34.50
C ARG A 4 34.68 30.56 -33.78
N PHE A 5 33.87 31.45 -34.38
CA PHE A 5 32.60 31.89 -33.80
C PHE A 5 31.57 30.74 -33.81
N TYR A 6 31.51 29.97 -34.89
CA TYR A 6 30.65 28.78 -34.98
C TYR A 6 30.96 27.75 -33.87
N SER A 7 32.24 27.51 -33.57
CA SER A 7 32.64 26.60 -32.50
C SER A 7 32.24 27.09 -31.10
N PHE A 8 32.24 28.41 -30.87
CA PHE A 8 31.81 29.02 -29.61
C PHE A 8 30.30 28.88 -29.39
N TYR A 9 29.49 29.24 -30.39
CA TYR A 9 28.04 29.10 -30.32
C TYR A 9 27.60 27.64 -30.17
N ILE A 10 28.23 26.70 -30.87
CA ILE A 10 27.92 25.26 -30.72
C ILE A 10 28.23 24.77 -29.31
N ARG A 11 29.37 25.16 -28.72
CA ARG A 11 29.70 24.78 -27.33
C ARG A 11 28.68 25.35 -26.34
N LEU A 12 28.31 26.62 -26.50
CA LEU A 12 27.33 27.26 -25.63
C LEU A 12 25.96 26.59 -25.75
N SER A 13 25.48 26.32 -26.98
CA SER A 13 24.23 25.60 -27.21
C SER A 13 24.25 24.17 -26.66
N LEU A 14 25.37 23.46 -26.74
CA LEU A 14 25.51 22.13 -26.14
C LEU A 14 25.42 22.17 -24.61
N ILE A 15 26.01 23.20 -23.97
CA ILE A 15 25.91 23.38 -22.52
C ILE A 15 24.46 23.68 -22.12
N PHE A 16 23.78 24.57 -22.85
CA PHE A 16 22.36 24.86 -22.59
C PHE A 16 21.47 23.63 -22.80
N LEU A 17 21.71 22.86 -23.86
CA LEU A 17 20.98 21.62 -24.14
C LEU A 17 21.19 20.61 -23.01
N LEU A 18 22.44 20.40 -22.59
CA LEU A 18 22.76 19.53 -21.46
C LEU A 18 22.05 19.97 -20.17
N LEU A 19 22.04 21.27 -19.89
CA LEU A 19 21.43 21.83 -18.70
C LEU A 19 19.91 21.65 -18.70
N ILE A 20 19.25 21.85 -19.85
CA ILE A 20 17.82 21.58 -20.03
C ILE A 20 17.52 20.08 -19.87
N THR A 21 18.33 19.20 -20.47
CA THR A 21 18.17 17.75 -20.32
C THR A 21 18.30 17.30 -18.87
N VAL A 22 19.28 17.82 -18.14
CA VAL A 22 19.47 17.50 -16.72
C VAL A 22 18.27 17.97 -15.88
N LEU A 23 17.80 19.21 -16.08
CA LEU A 23 16.63 19.74 -15.36
C LEU A 23 15.35 18.96 -15.67
N GLY A 24 15.13 18.61 -16.94
CA GLY A 24 13.99 17.78 -17.36
C GLY A 24 14.04 16.40 -16.72
N ALA A 25 15.19 15.73 -16.79
CA ALA A 25 15.39 14.42 -16.19
C ALA A 25 15.21 14.43 -14.66
N SER A 26 15.77 15.43 -13.96
CA SER A 26 15.59 15.55 -12.51
C SER A 26 14.14 15.79 -12.13
N SER A 27 13.42 16.62 -12.88
CA SER A 27 12.01 16.90 -12.62
C SER A 27 11.14 15.66 -12.82
N LEU A 28 11.43 14.84 -13.84
CA LEU A 28 10.76 13.56 -14.06
C LEU A 28 11.03 12.58 -12.90
N ILE A 29 12.28 12.44 -12.47
CA ILE A 29 12.65 11.56 -11.36
C ILE A 29 11.89 11.96 -10.09
N ILE A 30 11.85 13.26 -9.78
CA ILE A 30 11.10 13.80 -8.64
C ILE A 30 9.61 13.48 -8.78
N ALA A 31 8.99 13.81 -9.91
CA ALA A 31 7.56 13.56 -10.14
C ALA A 31 7.19 12.07 -9.98
N PHE A 32 8.01 11.16 -10.51
CA PHE A 32 7.79 9.72 -10.40
C PHE A 32 7.92 9.21 -8.96
N TYR A 33 8.90 9.70 -8.21
CA TYR A 33 9.12 9.28 -6.83
C TYR A 33 7.96 9.70 -5.91
N PHE A 34 7.51 10.96 -6.03
CA PHE A 34 6.42 11.47 -5.20
C PHE A 34 5.04 10.89 -5.57
N SER A 35 4.83 10.53 -6.84
CA SER A 35 3.52 10.01 -7.30
C SER A 35 3.14 8.67 -6.68
N GLY A 36 4.10 7.76 -6.42
CA GLY A 36 3.80 6.46 -5.82
C GLY A 36 3.42 6.57 -4.34
N HIS A 37 4.19 7.37 -3.59
CA HIS A 37 3.98 7.51 -2.14
C HIS A 37 2.66 8.22 -1.81
N LEU A 38 2.28 9.23 -2.60
CA LEU A 38 1.01 9.93 -2.44
C LEU A 38 -0.19 9.00 -2.64
N PHE A 39 -0.09 8.05 -3.57
CA PHE A 39 -1.15 7.11 -3.84
C PHE A 39 -1.41 6.20 -2.63
N ASP A 40 -0.36 5.57 -2.09
CA ASP A 40 -0.47 4.70 -0.91
C ASP A 40 -1.04 5.47 0.30
N GLU A 41 -0.62 6.73 0.49
CA GLU A 41 -1.11 7.58 1.58
C GLU A 41 -2.61 7.91 1.42
N VAL A 42 -3.04 8.25 0.20
CA VAL A 42 -4.44 8.50 -0.10
C VAL A 42 -5.27 7.24 0.12
N GLU A 43 -4.78 6.08 -0.33
CA GLU A 43 -5.47 4.80 -0.15
C GLU A 43 -5.61 4.45 1.34
N GLN A 44 -4.54 4.59 2.14
CA GLN A 44 -4.59 4.38 3.58
C GLN A 44 -5.53 5.36 4.28
N ARG A 45 -5.60 6.60 3.81
CA ARG A 45 -6.49 7.61 4.39
C ARG A 45 -7.96 7.32 4.12
N LEU A 46 -8.29 6.92 2.89
CA LEU A 46 -9.66 6.60 2.49
C LEU A 46 -10.19 5.35 3.18
N ASN A 47 -9.32 4.35 3.38
CA ASN A 47 -9.69 3.07 3.96
C ASN A 47 -9.26 2.93 5.43
N ARG A 48 -8.96 4.04 6.10
CA ARG A 48 -8.36 4.02 7.44
C ARG A 48 -9.23 3.30 8.46
N ASP A 49 -10.53 3.54 8.39
CA ASP A 49 -11.55 2.99 9.29
C ASP A 49 -12.02 1.58 8.91
N TYR A 50 -11.47 1.00 7.83
CA TYR A 50 -11.98 -0.26 7.32
C TYR A 50 -11.84 -1.38 8.36
N ALA A 51 -10.65 -1.56 8.93
CA ALA A 51 -10.44 -2.57 9.97
C ALA A 51 -11.31 -2.31 11.21
N ARG A 52 -11.60 -1.05 11.55
CA ARG A 52 -12.50 -0.72 12.67
C ARG A 52 -13.93 -1.18 12.40
N ASN A 53 -14.43 -0.95 11.19
CA ASN A 53 -15.78 -1.37 10.82
C ASN A 53 -15.89 -2.90 10.80
N ILE A 54 -14.89 -3.60 10.26
CA ILE A 54 -14.83 -5.06 10.29
C ILE A 54 -14.75 -5.58 11.73
N ALA A 55 -13.89 -4.99 12.57
CA ALA A 55 -13.74 -5.35 13.97
C ALA A 55 -15.09 -5.28 14.72
N LEU A 56 -15.86 -4.20 14.54
CA LEU A 56 -17.18 -4.04 15.16
C LEU A 56 -18.18 -5.11 14.72
N GLU A 57 -18.12 -5.54 13.46
CA GLU A 57 -19.03 -6.54 12.92
C GLU A 57 -18.68 -7.97 13.37
N ILE A 58 -17.38 -8.28 13.53
CA ILE A 58 -16.92 -9.60 14.01
C ILE A 58 -16.80 -9.70 15.53
N GLN A 59 -16.77 -8.59 16.26
CA GLN A 59 -16.67 -8.53 17.73
C GLN A 59 -17.66 -9.49 18.43
N PRO A 60 -18.96 -9.56 18.06
CA PRO A 60 -19.90 -10.49 18.68
C PRO A 60 -19.60 -11.98 18.41
N LEU A 61 -18.86 -12.28 17.34
CA LEU A 61 -18.46 -13.63 16.97
C LEU A 61 -17.27 -14.13 17.80
N VAL A 62 -16.43 -13.23 18.30
CA VAL A 62 -15.20 -13.55 19.06
C VAL A 62 -15.38 -13.43 20.57
N GLU A 63 -16.40 -12.74 21.06
CA GLU A 63 -16.71 -12.61 22.50
C GLU A 63 -17.14 -13.94 23.14
N GLY A 64 -17.88 -14.78 22.41
CA GLY A 64 -18.37 -16.07 22.89
C GLY A 64 -17.36 -17.22 22.79
N GLY A 65 -16.12 -16.94 22.38
CA GLY A 65 -15.10 -17.93 22.04
C GLY A 65 -14.67 -17.82 20.59
N PHE A 66 -13.39 -18.10 20.33
CA PHE A 66 -12.82 -18.06 18.99
C PHE A 66 -13.23 -19.31 18.20
N ASP A 67 -14.18 -19.14 17.27
CA ASP A 67 -14.59 -20.18 16.31
C ASP A 67 -14.08 -19.78 14.92
N GLU A 68 -13.01 -20.45 14.49
CA GLU A 68 -12.35 -20.15 13.22
C GLU A 68 -13.33 -20.21 12.05
N ASP A 69 -14.19 -21.23 11.95
CA ASP A 69 -15.08 -21.45 10.81
C ASP A 69 -16.18 -20.37 10.71
N ARG A 70 -16.67 -19.87 11.85
CA ARG A 70 -17.63 -18.76 11.88
C ARG A 70 -17.00 -17.44 11.46
N ILE A 71 -15.81 -17.14 11.97
CA ILE A 71 -15.04 -15.95 11.63
C ILE A 71 -14.69 -15.98 10.14
N LYS A 72 -14.17 -17.12 9.69
CA LYS A 72 -13.87 -17.46 8.30
C LYS A 72 -15.04 -17.18 7.35
N SER A 73 -16.24 -17.64 7.72
CA SER A 73 -17.44 -17.42 6.92
C SER A 73 -17.85 -15.94 6.86
N ALA A 74 -17.78 -15.22 7.98
CA ALA A 74 -18.13 -13.79 8.02
C ALA A 74 -17.18 -12.94 7.16
N ILE A 75 -15.87 -13.17 7.27
CA ILE A 75 -14.87 -12.43 6.50
C ILE A 75 -14.97 -12.74 4.99
N HIS A 76 -15.31 -13.98 4.62
CA HIS A 76 -15.52 -14.36 3.23
C HIS A 76 -16.58 -13.48 2.54
N TYR A 77 -17.73 -13.24 3.18
CA TYR A 77 -18.78 -12.38 2.63
C TYR A 77 -18.32 -10.92 2.50
N MET A 78 -17.52 -10.42 3.46
CA MET A 78 -16.99 -9.06 3.42
C MET A 78 -16.03 -8.85 2.23
N MET A 79 -15.22 -9.85 1.89
CA MET A 79 -14.35 -9.81 0.71
C MET A 79 -15.11 -9.85 -0.62
N VAL A 80 -16.25 -10.56 -0.70
CA VAL A 80 -17.09 -10.55 -1.90
C VAL A 80 -17.59 -9.14 -2.21
N LEU A 81 -17.83 -8.33 -1.18
CA LEU A 81 -18.27 -6.94 -1.33
C LEU A 81 -17.14 -5.99 -1.76
N ASN A 82 -15.90 -6.28 -1.36
CA ASN A 82 -14.74 -5.50 -1.75
C ASN A 82 -13.51 -6.41 -1.97
N PRO A 83 -13.30 -6.91 -3.20
CA PRO A 83 -12.22 -7.86 -3.50
C PRO A 83 -10.82 -7.24 -3.47
N MET A 84 -10.71 -5.92 -3.23
CA MET A 84 -9.46 -5.19 -3.24
C MET A 84 -8.67 -5.28 -1.93
N VAL A 85 -9.26 -5.88 -0.89
CA VAL A 85 -8.64 -5.98 0.44
C VAL A 85 -8.38 -7.42 0.86
N GLU A 86 -7.32 -7.60 1.64
CA GLU A 86 -6.97 -8.88 2.25
C GLU A 86 -7.06 -8.74 3.77
N ILE A 87 -7.81 -9.63 4.41
CA ILE A 87 -8.16 -9.51 5.82
C ILE A 87 -7.46 -10.62 6.62
N TYR A 88 -6.80 -10.21 7.69
CA TYR A 88 -6.05 -11.04 8.61
C TYR A 88 -6.51 -10.78 10.04
N ILE A 89 -6.78 -11.83 10.80
CA ILE A 89 -7.04 -11.77 12.23
C ILE A 89 -5.76 -12.14 12.96
N LEU A 90 -5.26 -11.23 13.79
CA LEU A 90 -4.01 -11.39 14.51
C LEU A 90 -4.25 -11.62 16.00
N SER A 91 -3.40 -12.43 16.63
CA SER A 91 -3.28 -12.51 18.08
C SER A 91 -2.63 -11.25 18.69
N ASP A 92 -2.61 -11.18 20.02
CA ASP A 92 -1.90 -10.18 20.81
C ASP A 92 -0.38 -10.15 20.54
N GLN A 93 0.17 -11.26 20.01
CA GLN A 93 1.57 -11.38 19.61
C GLN A 93 1.79 -11.11 18.11
N GLY A 94 0.72 -10.90 17.34
CA GLY A 94 0.77 -10.65 15.89
C GLY A 94 0.80 -11.92 15.04
N GLU A 95 0.50 -13.08 15.62
CA GLU A 95 0.36 -14.33 14.86
C GLU A 95 -0.94 -14.30 14.07
N ILE A 96 -0.90 -14.75 12.82
CA ILE A 96 -2.06 -14.79 11.95
C ILE A 96 -2.90 -16.01 12.34
N LEU A 97 -4.01 -15.76 13.03
CA LEU A 97 -4.94 -16.78 13.50
C LEU A 97 -5.89 -17.21 12.38
N VAL A 98 -6.43 -16.25 11.64
CA VAL A 98 -7.28 -16.47 10.47
C VAL A 98 -6.82 -15.53 9.39
N TYR A 99 -6.82 -16.00 8.15
CA TYR A 99 -6.64 -15.14 6.99
C TYR A 99 -7.64 -15.49 5.92
N PHE A 100 -8.03 -14.46 5.17
CA PHE A 100 -8.83 -14.61 3.98
C PHE A 100 -8.15 -13.87 2.83
N THR A 101 -7.70 -14.66 1.87
CA THR A 101 -7.04 -14.22 0.64
C THR A 101 -7.76 -14.84 -0.55
N HIS A 102 -7.46 -14.37 -1.76
CA HIS A 102 -7.99 -14.98 -2.97
C HIS A 102 -7.61 -16.48 -3.03
N PRO A 103 -8.45 -17.41 -3.54
CA PRO A 103 -8.25 -18.87 -3.38
C PRO A 103 -6.92 -19.44 -3.87
N GLN A 104 -6.20 -18.71 -4.73
CA GLN A 104 -4.90 -19.13 -5.29
C GLN A 104 -3.71 -18.63 -4.48
N ASP A 105 -3.95 -17.86 -3.41
CA ASP A 105 -2.95 -17.04 -2.77
C ASP A 105 -2.65 -17.50 -1.34
N ARG A 106 -1.40 -17.90 -1.10
CA ARG A 106 -0.90 -18.33 0.21
C ARG A 106 -0.09 -17.21 0.89
N ILE A 107 -0.14 -17.18 2.22
CA ILE A 107 0.77 -16.38 3.04
C ILE A 107 2.16 -17.03 3.07
N LEU A 108 3.19 -16.19 3.14
CA LEU A 108 4.60 -16.57 3.32
C LEU A 108 5.08 -16.31 4.75
N LYS A 109 4.43 -15.39 5.47
CA LYS A 109 4.66 -15.07 6.87
C LYS A 109 3.44 -15.45 7.69
N GLU A 110 3.67 -16.14 8.78
CA GLU A 110 2.64 -16.49 9.77
C GLU A 110 2.50 -15.43 10.87
N LYS A 111 3.38 -14.41 10.87
CA LYS A 111 3.45 -13.37 11.89
C LYS A 111 3.66 -11.99 11.28
N VAL A 112 2.93 -11.02 11.79
CA VAL A 112 3.04 -9.60 11.46
C VAL A 112 3.69 -8.86 12.62
N VAL A 113 4.64 -7.96 12.32
CA VAL A 113 5.22 -7.11 13.36
C VAL A 113 4.18 -6.08 13.83
N LEU A 114 3.83 -6.12 15.11
CA LEU A 114 2.78 -5.26 15.68
C LEU A 114 3.23 -3.82 15.95
N VAL A 115 4.51 -3.48 15.87
CA VAL A 115 5.00 -2.10 16.09
C VAL A 115 4.27 -1.07 15.20
N PRO A 116 4.23 -1.21 13.86
CA PRO A 116 3.47 -0.30 13.00
C PRO A 116 1.96 -0.37 13.26
N VAL A 117 1.43 -1.55 13.59
CA VAL A 117 0.00 -1.75 13.89
C VAL A 117 -0.42 -0.95 15.11
N ASN A 118 0.32 -1.07 16.20
CA ASN A 118 0.07 -0.33 17.44
C ASN A 118 0.23 1.17 17.24
N GLN A 119 1.23 1.61 16.47
CA GLN A 119 1.39 3.01 16.10
C GLN A 119 0.19 3.53 15.30
N PHE A 120 -0.28 2.76 14.31
CA PHE A 120 -1.46 3.11 13.52
C PHE A 120 -2.71 3.25 14.40
N VAL A 121 -3.00 2.25 15.23
CA VAL A 121 -4.16 2.25 16.14
C VAL A 121 -4.10 3.41 17.14
N SER A 122 -2.91 3.75 17.64
CA SER A 122 -2.71 4.81 18.63
C SER A 122 -2.64 6.23 18.04
N SER A 123 -2.48 6.36 16.72
CA SER A 123 -2.15 7.64 16.05
C SER A 123 -3.31 8.63 15.90
N ASN A 124 -4.53 8.26 16.33
CA ASN A 124 -5.74 9.09 16.24
C ASN A 124 -5.90 9.77 14.87
N ASP A 125 -5.88 8.94 13.83
CA ASP A 125 -6.05 9.31 12.43
C ASP A 125 -4.96 10.15 11.76
N LYS A 126 -3.77 10.19 12.36
CA LYS A 126 -2.61 10.94 11.82
C LYS A 126 -1.51 10.01 11.33
N GLY A 127 -0.79 10.45 10.29
CA GLY A 127 0.39 9.77 9.77
C GLY A 127 0.08 8.64 8.79
N PHE A 128 1.15 8.26 8.09
CA PHE A 128 1.18 7.19 7.10
C PHE A 128 2.06 6.05 7.63
N PHE A 129 1.54 4.82 7.60
CA PHE A 129 2.20 3.64 8.14
C PHE A 129 2.22 2.50 7.14
N LEU A 130 3.38 1.87 7.01
CA LEU A 130 3.55 0.66 6.22
C LEU A 130 3.68 -0.54 7.15
N GLY A 131 2.91 -1.59 6.88
CA GLY A 131 2.93 -2.84 7.63
C GLY A 131 3.45 -3.99 6.79
N ASP A 132 3.79 -5.10 7.44
CA ASP A 132 4.29 -6.28 6.73
C ASP A 132 3.18 -6.91 5.90
N ASP A 133 3.47 -7.16 4.62
CA ASP A 133 2.60 -7.95 3.75
C ASP A 133 2.81 -9.45 4.08
N PRO A 134 1.82 -10.17 4.63
CA PRO A 134 1.97 -11.59 4.96
C PRO A 134 2.31 -12.47 3.76
N ARG A 135 2.09 -11.99 2.54
CA ARG A 135 2.34 -12.70 1.29
C ARG A 135 3.71 -12.41 0.70
N SER A 136 4.52 -11.59 1.38
CA SER A 136 5.86 -11.25 0.95
C SER A 136 6.86 -11.33 2.10
N ASN A 137 8.04 -11.86 1.81
CA ASN A 137 9.13 -11.89 2.79
C ASN A 137 9.64 -10.47 3.12
N THR A 138 9.60 -9.55 2.16
CA THR A 138 10.26 -8.24 2.27
C THR A 138 9.35 -7.04 2.02
N ARG A 139 8.20 -7.22 1.35
CA ARG A 139 7.32 -6.10 1.00
C ARG A 139 6.57 -5.58 2.22
N ARG A 140 6.39 -4.27 2.25
CA ARG A 140 5.47 -3.58 3.15
C ARG A 140 4.45 -2.80 2.35
N LYS A 141 3.23 -2.72 2.85
CA LYS A 141 2.09 -2.11 2.16
C LYS A 141 1.31 -1.17 3.09
N PRO A 142 0.56 -0.20 2.53
CA PRO A 142 -0.45 0.51 3.30
C PRO A 142 -1.46 -0.50 3.88
N PHE A 143 -1.90 -0.23 5.10
CA PHE A 143 -2.82 -1.12 5.81
C PHE A 143 -3.82 -0.33 6.65
N SER A 144 -4.91 -0.98 7.02
CA SER A 144 -5.82 -0.54 8.07
C SER A 144 -5.79 -1.56 9.20
N ALA A 145 -5.78 -1.10 10.46
CA ALA A 145 -5.83 -1.99 11.61
C ALA A 145 -6.71 -1.46 12.73
N ALA A 146 -7.34 -2.38 13.46
CA ALA A 146 -8.12 -2.08 14.64
C ALA A 146 -7.93 -3.18 15.69
N ALA A 147 -7.83 -2.78 16.95
CA ALA A 147 -7.84 -3.71 18.07
C ALA A 147 -9.28 -4.20 18.32
N MET A 148 -9.41 -5.46 18.72
CA MET A 148 -10.68 -6.08 19.07
C MET A 148 -10.49 -7.02 20.26
N GLN A 149 -11.53 -7.26 21.04
CA GLN A 149 -11.44 -8.15 22.19
C GLN A 149 -11.89 -9.56 21.80
N MET A 150 -11.01 -10.55 21.95
CA MET A 150 -11.25 -11.97 21.68
C MET A 150 -11.26 -12.74 23.00
N GLY A 151 -12.43 -12.84 23.64
CA GLY A 151 -12.54 -13.34 25.01
C GLY A 151 -11.72 -12.48 25.98
N ASP A 152 -10.74 -13.07 26.66
CA ASP A 152 -9.85 -12.37 27.60
C ASP A 152 -8.60 -11.77 26.93
N GLN A 153 -8.39 -12.01 25.63
CA GLN A 153 -7.21 -11.55 24.90
C GLN A 153 -7.54 -10.41 23.93
N THR A 154 -6.58 -9.51 23.71
CA THR A 154 -6.70 -8.49 22.66
C THR A 154 -6.19 -9.06 21.35
N GLY A 155 -7.02 -9.03 20.31
CA GLY A 155 -6.64 -9.33 18.94
C GLY A 155 -6.60 -8.08 18.07
N TYR A 156 -6.19 -8.26 16.83
CA TYR A 156 -6.25 -7.20 15.83
C TYR A 156 -6.89 -7.69 14.54
N VAL A 157 -7.76 -6.86 13.97
CA VAL A 157 -8.09 -6.95 12.55
C VAL A 157 -7.01 -6.19 11.80
N TYR A 158 -6.34 -6.85 10.87
CA TYR A 158 -5.29 -6.30 10.04
C TYR A 158 -5.67 -6.47 8.57
N ILE A 159 -5.78 -5.36 7.85
CA ILE A 159 -6.23 -5.34 6.47
C ILE A 159 -5.13 -4.73 5.59
N ILE A 160 -4.65 -5.51 4.62
CA ILE A 160 -3.76 -4.97 3.58
C ILE A 160 -4.62 -4.24 2.54
N LEU A 161 -4.23 -2.99 2.26
CA LEU A 161 -4.83 -2.15 1.22
C LEU A 161 -4.01 -2.35 -0.07
N GLY A 162 -4.70 -2.41 -1.22
CA GLY A 162 -4.06 -2.75 -2.49
C GLY A 162 -3.60 -4.21 -2.54
N GLY A 163 -4.54 -5.16 -2.50
CA GLY A 163 -4.26 -6.59 -2.68
C GLY A 163 -3.58 -6.92 -4.03
N LYS A 164 -3.12 -8.16 -4.22
CA LYS A 164 -2.30 -8.55 -5.39
C LYS A 164 -2.95 -8.27 -6.77
N ASP A 165 -4.26 -8.39 -6.89
CA ASP A 165 -4.97 -8.11 -8.16
C ASP A 165 -5.05 -6.60 -8.46
N TYR A 166 -4.95 -5.79 -7.40
CA TYR A 166 -4.71 -4.35 -7.54
C TYR A 166 -3.31 -4.11 -8.07
N ASP A 167 -2.27 -4.73 -7.49
CA ASP A 167 -0.87 -4.56 -7.94
C ASP A 167 -0.71 -4.85 -9.45
N THR A 168 -1.30 -5.94 -9.96
CA THR A 168 -1.15 -6.33 -11.38
C THR A 168 -1.85 -5.36 -12.33
N SER A 169 -3.04 -4.91 -11.97
CA SER A 169 -3.82 -3.94 -12.74
C SER A 169 -3.18 -2.54 -12.67
N PHE A 170 -2.70 -2.17 -11.48
CA PHE A 170 -2.13 -0.86 -11.21
C PHE A 170 -0.74 -0.69 -11.84
N GLU A 171 0.13 -1.71 -11.84
CA GLU A 171 1.42 -1.67 -12.53
C GLU A 171 1.25 -1.44 -14.06
N SER A 172 0.22 -2.05 -14.65
CA SER A 172 -0.11 -1.85 -16.07
C SER A 172 -0.56 -0.40 -16.35
N ILE A 173 -1.40 0.18 -15.48
CA ILE A 173 -1.86 1.58 -15.60
C ILE A 173 -0.73 2.58 -15.31
N ARG A 174 0.08 2.29 -14.30
CA ARG A 174 1.24 3.09 -13.87
C ARG A 174 2.26 3.23 -14.98
N SER A 175 2.58 2.14 -15.70
CA SER A 175 3.47 2.19 -16.86
C SER A 175 2.92 3.08 -17.99
N GLY A 176 1.62 3.01 -18.29
CA GLY A 176 0.97 3.85 -19.29
C GLY A 176 0.85 5.32 -18.90
N TYR A 177 0.59 5.61 -17.62
CA TYR A 177 0.55 6.97 -17.07
C TYR A 177 1.93 7.63 -17.13
N TYR A 178 2.98 6.90 -16.73
CA TYR A 178 4.35 7.40 -16.81
C TYR A 178 4.81 7.66 -18.24
N ALA A 179 4.44 6.80 -19.18
CA ALA A 179 4.70 7.05 -20.60
C ALA A 179 3.99 8.33 -21.09
N ARG A 180 2.73 8.55 -20.68
CA ARG A 180 1.96 9.75 -21.06
C ARG A 180 2.51 11.04 -20.43
N VAL A 181 2.90 11.02 -19.15
CA VAL A 181 3.51 12.18 -18.47
C VAL A 181 4.87 12.51 -19.07
N ALA A 182 5.68 11.50 -19.39
CA ALA A 182 6.94 11.71 -20.11
C ALA A 182 6.71 12.37 -21.47
N LEU A 183 5.65 11.96 -22.18
CA LEU A 183 5.26 12.53 -23.47
C LEU A 183 4.81 14.00 -23.34
N ILE A 184 3.94 14.32 -22.38
CA ILE A 184 3.44 15.70 -22.16
C ILE A 184 4.55 16.64 -21.66
N THR A 185 5.53 16.15 -20.90
CA THR A 185 6.61 17.01 -20.38
C THR A 185 7.65 17.36 -21.45
N PHE A 186 7.72 16.57 -22.53
CA PHE A 186 8.65 16.78 -23.64
C PHE A 186 8.06 17.53 -24.86
N PHE A 187 6.75 17.79 -24.88
CA PHE A 187 6.04 18.58 -25.91
C PHE A 187 5.45 19.86 -25.32
#